data_AF-A0A7G7XGE1-F1
#
_entry.id   AF-A0A7G7XGE1-F1
#
_cell.length_a   1.000
_cell.length_b   1.000
_cell.length_c   1.000
_cell.angle_alpha   90.00
_cell.angle_beta   90.00
_cell.angle_gamma   90.00
#
_symmetry.space_group_name_H-M   'P 1'
#
loop_
_entity.id
_entity.type
_entity.pdbx_description
1 polymer ?
#
loop_
_entity_poly.entity_id
_entity_poly.type
_entity_poly.pdbx_seq_one_letter_code
_entity_poly.pdbx_strand_id
1 'polypeptide(L)'
;MFRRSSLIPLLGSLALLASATSVAAQCLPPPRNAEVPGFSLCKDWPAFADQSISLLSEMVPDPSDTGNGDGTYNLQLAVLQRNSGQVLARYAQPAAFVSDAVRLESVKLDTGRFQLTPQVRAFGVRAGFEGSSRVNPFSQVWLSLYVREGSTLRPVLEKFLAHSYNGEWDGQCAGEGTKTTRTLEIAKTRSHGYADLIVRSVSVSTRSEQVGDQCQSKSVTAKPVLVTLHYDGQRYVLPNGYSGI
;
A
#
# COMPACT_ATOMS: atom_id res chain seq x y z
N MET A 1 50.66 -10.09 74.33
CA MET A 1 51.03 -8.66 74.20
C MET A 1 50.49 -8.14 72.87
N PHE A 2 49.84 -6.98 72.91
CA PHE A 2 48.97 -6.40 71.88
C PHE A 2 49.62 -6.20 70.50
N ARG A 3 48.86 -6.47 69.43
CA ARG A 3 49.05 -5.84 68.11
C ARG A 3 47.70 -5.38 67.56
N ARG A 4 47.57 -4.07 67.39
CA ARG A 4 46.51 -3.35 66.65
C ARG A 4 46.74 -3.46 65.13
N SER A 5 45.66 -3.27 64.36
CA SER A 5 45.56 -2.81 62.95
C SER A 5 44.78 -3.81 62.09
N SER A 6 43.86 -3.45 61.20
CA SER A 6 43.26 -2.19 60.80
C SER A 6 41.94 -2.50 60.09
N LEU A 7 40.92 -1.66 60.27
CA LEU A 7 39.68 -1.69 59.49
C LEU A 7 39.93 -1.14 58.07
N ILE A 8 39.54 -1.89 57.05
CA ILE A 8 39.50 -1.46 55.65
C ILE A 8 38.02 -1.21 55.29
N PRO A 9 37.60 -0.02 54.82
CA PRO A 9 36.28 0.14 54.26
C PRO A 9 36.29 -0.28 52.78
N LEU A 10 35.43 -1.23 52.40
CA LEU A 10 35.12 -1.52 51.00
C LEU A 10 34.27 -0.38 50.43
N LEU A 11 34.83 0.40 49.52
CA LEU A 11 34.08 1.30 48.64
C LEU A 11 33.51 0.48 47.48
N GLY A 12 32.21 0.20 47.53
CA GLY A 12 31.48 -0.39 46.41
C GLY A 12 31.32 0.63 45.28
N SER A 13 31.96 0.36 44.14
CA SER A 13 31.82 1.15 42.92
C SER A 13 30.52 0.79 42.22
N LEU A 14 29.51 1.67 42.32
CA LEU A 14 28.25 1.53 41.59
C LEU A 14 28.47 2.00 40.14
N ALA A 15 28.73 1.07 39.23
CA ALA A 15 28.83 1.38 37.80
C ALA A 15 27.44 1.69 37.24
N LEU A 16 27.16 2.96 36.95
CA LEU A 16 25.99 3.35 36.16
C LEU A 16 26.20 2.92 34.71
N LEU A 17 25.51 1.85 34.30
CA LEU A 17 25.32 1.50 32.90
C LEU A 17 24.41 2.55 32.27
N ALA A 18 24.99 3.53 31.59
CA ALA A 18 24.25 4.45 30.73
C ALA A 18 23.79 3.67 29.49
N SER A 19 22.59 3.11 29.54
CA SER A 19 21.90 2.61 28.36
C SER A 19 21.54 3.80 27.46
N ALA A 20 22.38 4.05 26.46
CA ALA A 20 22.06 4.98 25.38
C ALA A 20 20.89 4.40 24.58
N THR A 21 19.67 4.85 24.90
CA THR A 21 18.51 4.61 24.04
C THR A 21 18.72 5.43 22.77
N SER A 22 19.24 4.81 21.71
CA SER A 22 19.22 5.42 20.38
C SER A 22 17.75 5.60 19.99
N VAL A 23 17.26 6.83 20.00
CA VAL A 23 15.98 7.17 19.38
C VAL A 23 16.17 6.91 17.90
N ALA A 24 15.60 5.81 17.38
CA ALA A 24 15.60 5.57 15.95
C ALA A 24 14.95 6.79 15.29
N ALA A 25 15.65 7.42 14.34
CA ALA A 25 15.08 8.50 13.56
C ALA A 25 13.80 7.96 12.90
N GLN A 26 12.66 8.50 13.32
CA GLN A 26 11.36 8.08 12.80
C GLN A 26 11.27 8.55 11.34
N CYS A 27 10.78 7.68 10.45
CA CYS A 27 10.50 8.04 9.06
C CYS A 27 9.48 9.19 9.05
N LEU A 28 9.89 10.37 8.64
CA LEU A 28 9.01 11.55 8.55
C LEU A 28 8.39 11.66 7.15
N PRO A 29 7.06 11.79 7.03
CA PRO A 29 6.41 12.10 5.76
C PRO A 29 6.98 13.38 5.12
N PRO A 30 7.14 13.42 3.79
CA PRO A 30 7.57 14.65 3.13
C PRO A 30 6.58 15.80 3.39
N PRO A 31 7.06 17.05 3.47
CA PRO A 31 6.14 18.18 3.59
C PRO A 31 5.22 18.24 2.36
N ARG A 32 3.98 18.65 2.60
CA ARG A 32 2.90 18.78 1.61
C ARG A 32 2.24 20.14 1.79
N ASN A 33 1.69 20.71 0.72
CA ASN A 33 0.79 21.85 0.87
C ASN A 33 -0.52 21.40 1.56
N ALA A 34 -0.79 21.95 2.76
CA ALA A 34 -1.98 21.59 3.52
C ALA A 34 -3.30 21.98 2.84
N GLU A 35 -3.27 22.97 1.95
CA GLU A 35 -4.41 23.48 1.19
C GLU A 35 -4.77 22.60 -0.01
N VAL A 36 -3.86 21.71 -0.43
CA VAL A 36 -4.06 20.82 -1.57
C VAL A 36 -4.43 19.42 -1.07
N PRO A 37 -5.53 18.82 -1.58
CA PRO A 37 -5.84 17.43 -1.33
C PRO A 37 -4.67 16.53 -1.70
N GLY A 38 -4.33 15.58 -0.84
CA GLY A 38 -3.15 14.75 -1.08
C GLY A 38 -2.78 13.86 0.09
N PHE A 39 -1.80 13.01 -0.18
CA PHE A 39 -1.27 12.00 0.72
C PHE A 39 0.23 12.20 0.88
N SER A 40 0.69 12.27 2.13
CA SER A 40 2.11 12.25 2.46
C SER A 40 2.36 11.15 3.48
N LEU A 41 3.21 10.19 3.12
CA LEU A 41 3.47 9.00 3.92
C LEU A 41 4.96 8.73 4.00
N CYS A 42 5.37 8.15 5.13
CA CYS A 42 6.69 7.58 5.31
C CYS A 42 6.52 6.28 6.08
N LYS A 43 7.20 5.22 5.64
CA LYS A 43 7.13 3.91 6.28
C LYS A 43 8.48 3.21 6.22
N ASP A 44 8.94 2.70 7.35
CA ASP A 44 10.12 1.85 7.38
C ASP A 44 9.92 0.62 6.50
N TRP A 45 10.98 0.22 5.79
CA TRP A 45 10.92 -0.95 4.92
C TRP A 45 11.47 -2.17 5.68
N PRO A 46 10.63 -3.12 6.14
CA PRO A 46 11.11 -4.20 7.00
C PRO A 46 12.08 -5.17 6.31
N ALA A 47 12.15 -5.14 4.97
CA ALA A 47 13.13 -5.93 4.22
C ALA A 47 14.55 -5.35 4.27
N PHE A 48 14.71 -4.06 4.58
CA PHE A 48 15.98 -3.35 4.60
C PHE A 48 16.02 -2.45 5.85
N ALA A 49 16.71 -2.91 6.89
CA ALA A 49 16.72 -2.28 8.22
C ALA A 49 17.29 -0.86 8.24
N ASP A 50 18.02 -0.46 7.21
CA ASP A 50 18.61 0.86 7.03
C ASP A 50 17.81 1.76 6.08
N GLN A 51 16.67 1.29 5.58
CA GLN A 51 15.88 1.99 4.57
C GLN A 51 14.44 2.21 5.01
N SER A 52 13.86 3.25 4.45
CA SER A 52 12.44 3.58 4.55
C SER A 52 11.92 4.07 3.20
N ILE A 53 10.61 4.06 3.02
CA ILE A 53 9.92 4.47 1.80
C ILE A 53 9.09 5.70 2.11
N SER A 54 9.22 6.74 1.29
CA SER A 54 8.34 7.90 1.34
C SER A 54 7.49 8.01 0.09
N LEU A 55 6.31 8.59 0.27
CA LEU A 55 5.34 8.86 -0.78
C LEU A 55 4.78 10.27 -0.59
N LEU A 56 4.73 11.03 -1.67
CA LEU A 56 3.97 12.25 -1.78
C LEU A 56 3.03 12.13 -2.97
N SER A 57 1.76 12.46 -2.77
CA SER A 57 0.79 12.54 -3.84
C SER A 57 -0.10 13.74 -3.62
N GLU A 58 -0.09 14.68 -4.56
CA GLU A 58 -0.83 15.94 -4.45
C GLU A 58 -1.72 16.10 -5.67
N MET A 59 -2.92 16.62 -5.44
CA MET A 59 -3.90 16.88 -6.47
C MET A 59 -3.46 18.08 -7.33
N VAL A 60 -3.63 17.92 -8.62
CA VAL A 60 -3.67 18.96 -9.63
C VAL A 60 -5.13 19.06 -10.07
N PRO A 61 -5.85 20.14 -9.69
CA PRO A 61 -7.24 20.35 -10.09
C PRO A 61 -7.38 20.36 -11.60
N ASP A 62 -8.51 19.84 -12.10
CA ASP A 62 -8.89 20.07 -13.49
C ASP A 62 -9.15 21.58 -13.70
N PRO A 63 -8.58 22.22 -14.74
CA PRO A 63 -8.84 23.64 -15.02
C PRO A 63 -10.33 23.98 -15.21
N SER A 64 -11.15 22.98 -15.58
CA SER A 64 -12.59 23.09 -15.75
C SER A 64 -13.40 22.68 -14.52
N ASP A 65 -12.76 22.27 -13.42
CA ASP A 65 -13.45 21.89 -12.19
C ASP A 65 -14.23 23.08 -11.61
N THR A 66 -15.52 22.87 -11.36
CA THR A 66 -16.43 23.86 -10.75
C THR A 66 -16.65 23.61 -9.26
N GLY A 67 -15.79 22.81 -8.61
CA GLY A 67 -15.84 22.51 -7.18
C GLY A 67 -16.28 21.08 -6.85
N ASN A 68 -16.22 20.16 -7.82
CA ASN A 68 -16.54 18.74 -7.63
C ASN A 68 -15.36 17.92 -7.10
N GLY A 69 -14.16 18.53 -7.08
CA GLY A 69 -12.92 17.86 -6.69
C GLY A 69 -12.39 16.99 -7.81
N ASP A 70 -12.62 17.41 -9.06
CA ASP A 70 -12.18 16.70 -10.25
C ASP A 70 -10.74 17.10 -10.57
N GLY A 71 -9.93 16.12 -10.95
CA GLY A 71 -8.53 16.36 -11.29
C GLY A 71 -7.68 15.11 -11.22
N THR A 72 -6.37 15.30 -11.10
CA THR A 72 -5.41 14.19 -11.08
C THR A 72 -4.47 14.32 -9.91
N TYR A 73 -3.90 13.21 -9.46
CA TYR A 73 -2.88 13.19 -8.41
C TYR A 73 -1.55 12.77 -9.00
N ASN A 74 -0.54 13.61 -8.83
CA ASN A 74 0.83 13.22 -9.13
C ASN A 74 1.31 12.24 -8.06
N LEU A 75 2.20 11.32 -8.39
CA LEU A 75 2.83 10.40 -7.45
C LEU A 75 4.34 10.62 -7.44
N GLN A 76 4.91 10.83 -6.26
CA GLN A 76 6.35 10.84 -6.04
C GLN A 76 6.70 9.81 -4.98
N LEU A 77 7.68 8.96 -5.29
CA LEU A 77 8.19 7.93 -4.40
C LEU A 77 9.68 8.14 -4.16
N ALA A 78 10.13 7.83 -2.96
CA ALA A 78 11.55 7.68 -2.70
C ALA A 78 11.84 6.54 -1.74
N VAL A 79 13.00 5.91 -1.95
CA VAL A 79 13.65 5.09 -0.93
C VAL A 79 14.70 5.97 -0.27
N LEU A 80 14.67 6.01 1.05
CA LEU A 80 15.51 6.87 1.89
C LEU A 80 16.41 6.01 2.77
N GLN A 81 17.61 6.51 3.06
CA GLN A 81 18.43 6.02 4.16
C GLN A 81 17.76 6.48 5.46
N ARG A 82 17.43 5.52 6.35
CA ARG A 82 16.55 5.74 7.49
C ARG A 82 17.07 6.81 8.46
N ASN A 83 18.38 6.83 8.71
CA ASN A 83 18.97 7.66 9.76
C ASN A 83 19.24 9.10 9.31
N SER A 84 19.60 9.30 8.04
CA SER A 84 19.98 10.60 7.48
C SER A 84 18.89 11.24 6.63
N GLY A 85 17.87 10.47 6.21
CA GLY A 85 16.89 10.90 5.22
C GLY A 85 17.46 11.04 3.80
N GLN A 86 18.72 10.64 3.57
CA GLN A 86 19.35 10.70 2.25
C GLN A 86 18.55 9.87 1.26
N VAL A 87 18.26 10.46 0.11
CA VAL A 87 17.53 9.77 -0.95
C VAL A 87 18.44 8.79 -1.67
N LEU A 88 18.02 7.53 -1.68
CA LEU A 88 18.73 6.42 -2.31
C LEU A 88 18.16 6.07 -3.70
N ALA A 89 16.86 6.28 -3.90
CA ALA A 89 16.21 6.14 -5.21
C ALA A 89 14.91 6.95 -5.28
N ARG A 90 14.48 7.32 -6.50
CA ARG A 90 13.24 8.07 -6.74
C ARG A 90 12.42 7.53 -7.90
N TYR A 91 11.12 7.81 -7.87
CA TYR A 91 10.20 7.73 -9.01
C TYR A 91 9.21 8.89 -8.94
N ALA A 92 8.80 9.38 -10.11
CA ALA A 92 7.75 10.38 -10.23
C ALA A 92 6.85 10.02 -11.41
N GLN A 93 5.55 10.15 -11.21
CA GLN A 93 4.53 9.92 -12.22
C GLN A 93 3.50 11.04 -12.15
N PRO A 94 3.48 11.94 -13.13
CA PRO A 94 2.40 12.90 -13.29
C PRO A 94 1.07 12.17 -13.55
N ALA A 95 -0.04 12.73 -13.04
CA ALA A 95 -1.38 12.19 -13.25
C ALA A 95 -1.50 10.67 -13.00
N ALA A 96 -0.84 10.18 -11.93
CA ALA A 96 -0.81 8.76 -11.59
C ALA A 96 -2.19 8.21 -11.24
N PHE A 97 -3.03 9.05 -10.60
CA PHE A 97 -4.41 8.74 -10.27
C PHE A 97 -5.33 9.82 -10.81
N VAL A 98 -6.45 9.40 -11.40
CA VAL A 98 -7.51 10.31 -11.84
C VAL A 98 -8.61 10.25 -10.80
N SER A 99 -9.14 11.42 -10.43
CA SER A 99 -10.29 11.57 -9.55
C SER A 99 -11.36 12.30 -10.35
N ASP A 100 -12.30 11.55 -10.90
CA ASP A 100 -13.44 12.05 -11.70
C ASP A 100 -14.60 11.07 -11.49
N ALA A 101 -15.68 11.54 -10.86
CA ALA A 101 -16.85 10.78 -10.37
C ALA A 101 -16.55 9.65 -9.35
N VAL A 102 -15.40 8.99 -9.47
CA VAL A 102 -14.81 8.04 -8.53
C VAL A 102 -13.56 8.69 -7.95
N ARG A 103 -13.62 9.02 -6.66
CA ARG A 103 -12.56 9.80 -6.01
C ARG A 103 -11.46 8.90 -5.48
N LEU A 104 -10.23 9.41 -5.50
CA LEU A 104 -9.12 8.80 -4.77
C LEU A 104 -9.32 9.05 -3.26
N GLU A 105 -9.70 8.00 -2.54
CA GLU A 105 -10.05 8.08 -1.12
C GLU A 105 -8.86 7.71 -0.21
N SER A 106 -7.95 6.86 -0.68
CA SER A 106 -6.79 6.48 0.13
C SER A 106 -5.56 6.13 -0.69
N VAL A 107 -4.39 6.39 -0.11
CA VAL A 107 -3.11 5.87 -0.59
C VAL A 107 -2.38 5.22 0.57
N LYS A 108 -1.75 4.05 0.35
CA LYS A 108 -1.02 3.30 1.38
C LYS A 108 0.27 2.70 0.83
N LEU A 109 1.31 2.68 1.67
CA LEU A 109 2.55 1.95 1.41
C LEU A 109 2.45 0.49 1.87
N ASP A 110 2.56 -0.43 0.93
CA ASP A 110 2.53 -1.88 1.14
C ASP A 110 3.95 -2.45 1.16
N THR A 111 4.37 -2.94 2.33
CA THR A 111 5.70 -3.53 2.54
C THR A 111 5.64 -5.05 2.61
N GLY A 112 4.64 -5.65 1.96
CA GLY A 112 4.42 -7.08 1.85
C GLY A 112 5.64 -7.88 1.34
N ARG A 113 5.48 -9.21 1.33
CA ARG A 113 6.55 -10.15 1.00
C ARG A 113 6.80 -10.35 -0.50
N PHE A 114 6.91 -9.26 -1.24
CA PHE A 114 7.11 -9.25 -2.70
C PHE A 114 8.57 -9.54 -3.11
N GLN A 115 9.11 -10.70 -2.70
CA GLN A 115 10.47 -11.13 -3.06
C GLN A 115 10.50 -11.66 -4.50
N LEU A 116 10.95 -10.85 -5.45
CA LEU A 116 10.91 -11.21 -6.88
C LEU A 116 12.15 -12.02 -7.29
N THR A 117 13.31 -11.70 -6.73
CA THR A 117 14.54 -12.50 -6.83
C THR A 117 15.20 -12.61 -5.45
N PRO A 118 16.24 -13.42 -5.22
CA PRO A 118 16.92 -13.43 -3.93
C PRO A 118 17.47 -12.05 -3.51
N GLN A 119 17.79 -11.18 -4.47
CA GLN A 119 18.37 -9.85 -4.25
C GLN A 119 17.37 -8.70 -4.47
N VAL A 120 16.26 -8.94 -5.19
CA VAL A 120 15.27 -7.91 -5.53
C VAL A 120 13.99 -8.11 -4.74
N ARG A 121 13.68 -7.12 -3.91
CA ARG A 121 12.44 -7.01 -3.15
C ARG A 121 11.66 -5.79 -3.61
N ALA A 122 10.41 -5.99 -4.01
CA ALA A 122 9.51 -4.90 -4.31
C ALA A 122 8.79 -4.37 -3.06
N PHE A 123 8.32 -3.14 -3.14
CA PHE A 123 7.26 -2.60 -2.28
C PHE A 123 6.08 -2.16 -3.15
N GLY A 124 4.92 -1.98 -2.52
CA GLY A 124 3.69 -1.61 -3.20
C GLY A 124 3.16 -0.24 -2.80
N VAL A 125 2.42 0.36 -3.71
CA VAL A 125 1.52 1.49 -3.45
C VAL A 125 0.10 1.00 -3.69
N ARG A 126 -0.76 1.13 -2.68
CA ARG A 126 -2.19 0.82 -2.80
C ARG A 126 -2.99 2.11 -2.88
N ALA A 127 -3.71 2.31 -3.98
CA ALA A 127 -4.61 3.44 -4.19
C ALA A 127 -6.06 2.96 -4.13
N GLY A 128 -6.84 3.50 -3.20
CA GLY A 128 -8.24 3.16 -2.99
C GLY A 128 -9.15 4.23 -3.58
N PHE A 129 -10.17 3.80 -4.30
CA PHE A 129 -11.10 4.64 -5.04
C PHE A 129 -12.53 4.33 -4.63
N GLU A 130 -13.37 5.37 -4.55
CA GLU A 130 -14.76 5.24 -4.13
C GLU A 130 -15.68 6.20 -4.90
N GLY A 131 -16.82 5.67 -5.35
CA GLY A 131 -17.90 6.45 -5.94
C GLY A 131 -18.86 6.97 -4.87
N SER A 132 -19.50 8.11 -5.11
CA SER A 132 -20.37 8.78 -4.12
C SER A 132 -21.81 8.24 -4.07
N SER A 133 -22.22 7.44 -5.06
CA SER A 133 -23.61 6.98 -5.16
C SER A 133 -23.92 5.89 -4.14
N ARG A 134 -24.88 6.15 -3.25
CA ARG A 134 -25.39 5.17 -2.29
C ARG A 134 -26.20 4.05 -2.96
N VAL A 135 -26.92 4.39 -4.03
CA VAL A 135 -27.74 3.43 -4.78
C VAL A 135 -26.92 2.64 -5.79
N ASN A 136 -25.83 3.21 -6.31
CA ASN A 136 -24.89 2.54 -7.22
C ASN A 136 -23.47 2.55 -6.63
N PRO A 137 -23.24 1.90 -5.48
CA PRO A 137 -21.96 1.98 -4.80
C PRO A 137 -20.87 1.31 -5.62
N PHE A 138 -19.70 1.94 -5.63
CA PHE A 138 -18.54 1.50 -6.39
C PHE A 138 -17.29 1.76 -5.58
N SER A 139 -16.40 0.78 -5.50
CA SER A 139 -15.04 1.02 -4.98
C SER A 139 -14.02 0.08 -5.59
N GLN A 140 -12.76 0.52 -5.61
CA GLN A 140 -11.63 -0.27 -6.08
C GLN A 140 -10.41 -0.04 -5.18
N VAL A 141 -9.51 -1.02 -5.15
CA VAL A 141 -8.14 -0.81 -4.67
C VAL A 141 -7.18 -1.32 -5.72
N TRP A 142 -6.34 -0.41 -6.20
CA TRP A 142 -5.26 -0.71 -7.14
C TRP A 142 -3.98 -0.94 -6.36
N LEU A 143 -3.16 -1.89 -6.78
CA LEU A 143 -1.81 -2.14 -6.28
C LEU A 143 -0.82 -1.99 -7.43
N SER A 144 0.15 -1.11 -7.26
CA SER A 144 1.34 -1.06 -8.12
C SER A 144 2.57 -1.49 -7.32
N LEU A 145 3.47 -2.27 -7.91
CA LEU A 145 4.72 -2.72 -7.30
C LEU A 145 5.91 -2.03 -7.95
N TYR A 146 6.88 -1.64 -7.13
CA TYR A 146 8.08 -0.93 -7.53
C TYR A 146 9.32 -1.67 -7.03
N VAL A 147 10.34 -1.74 -7.89
CA VAL A 147 11.68 -2.24 -7.54
C VAL A 147 12.69 -1.12 -7.62
N ARG A 148 13.77 -1.23 -6.84
CA ARG A 148 14.90 -0.31 -6.92
C ARG A 148 15.93 -0.79 -7.92
N GLU A 149 16.35 0.11 -8.80
CA GLU A 149 17.43 -0.08 -9.78
C GLU A 149 18.40 1.11 -9.67
N GLY A 150 19.49 0.89 -8.92
CA GLY A 150 20.44 1.94 -8.59
C GLY A 150 19.76 3.10 -7.85
N SER A 151 19.77 4.28 -8.47
CA SER A 151 19.15 5.51 -7.98
C SER A 151 17.72 5.75 -8.47
N THR A 152 17.12 4.77 -9.17
CA THR A 152 15.77 4.87 -9.72
C THR A 152 14.86 3.81 -9.11
N LEU A 153 13.56 4.11 -9.09
CA LEU A 153 12.51 3.15 -8.79
C LEU A 153 11.75 2.88 -10.10
N ARG A 154 11.57 1.60 -10.42
CA ARG A 154 10.89 1.15 -11.63
C ARG A 154 9.61 0.41 -11.28
N PRO A 155 8.46 0.78 -11.87
CA PRO A 155 7.24 -0.01 -11.74
C PRO A 155 7.41 -1.36 -12.46
N VAL A 156 6.97 -2.43 -11.81
CA VAL A 156 6.99 -3.79 -12.37
C VAL A 156 5.60 -4.41 -12.41
N LEU A 157 4.63 -3.85 -11.68
CA LEU A 157 3.21 -4.18 -11.75
C LEU A 157 2.48 -2.85 -11.58
N GLU A 158 1.52 -2.55 -12.44
CA GLU A 158 0.80 -1.28 -12.39
C GLU A 158 -0.70 -1.52 -12.33
N LYS A 159 -1.38 -0.79 -11.45
CA LYS A 159 -2.85 -0.75 -11.33
C LYS A 159 -3.53 -2.13 -11.17
N PHE A 160 -2.87 -3.11 -10.54
CA PHE A 160 -3.50 -4.40 -10.26
C PHE A 160 -4.73 -4.24 -9.37
N LEU A 161 -5.89 -4.69 -9.85
CA LEU A 161 -7.18 -4.60 -9.18
C LEU A 161 -7.27 -5.59 -8.01
N ALA A 162 -6.62 -5.22 -6.91
CA ALA A 162 -6.54 -5.99 -5.67
C ALA A 162 -7.90 -6.10 -4.96
N HIS A 163 -8.78 -5.14 -5.18
CA HIS A 163 -10.15 -5.16 -4.68
C HIS A 163 -11.08 -4.44 -5.65
N SER A 164 -12.31 -4.94 -5.78
CA SER A 164 -13.41 -4.21 -6.39
C SER A 164 -14.70 -4.50 -5.66
N TYR A 165 -15.58 -3.50 -5.66
CA TYR A 165 -16.98 -3.63 -5.28
C TYR A 165 -17.83 -2.81 -6.25
N ASN A 166 -18.94 -3.39 -6.68
CA ASN A 166 -19.98 -2.71 -7.44
C ASN A 166 -21.33 -3.25 -6.98
N GLY A 167 -22.36 -2.40 -6.98
CA GLY A 167 -23.72 -2.84 -6.68
C GLY A 167 -24.77 -1.86 -7.17
N GLU A 168 -26.02 -2.27 -7.03
CA GLU A 168 -27.22 -1.52 -7.37
C GLU A 168 -28.28 -1.79 -6.30
N TRP A 169 -28.83 -0.72 -5.74
CA TRP A 169 -29.75 -0.75 -4.60
C TRP A 169 -30.88 0.24 -4.82
N ASP A 170 -32.06 -0.08 -4.31
CA ASP A 170 -33.23 0.81 -4.29
C ASP A 170 -33.09 1.98 -3.29
N GLY A 171 -32.02 2.00 -2.49
CA GLY A 171 -31.77 2.98 -1.44
C GLY A 171 -32.54 2.73 -0.15
N GLN A 172 -33.23 1.59 -0.01
CA GLN A 172 -33.94 1.15 1.18
C GLN A 172 -33.47 -0.23 1.62
N CYS A 173 -33.65 -1.25 0.77
CA CYS A 173 -33.45 -2.65 1.13
C CYS A 173 -33.05 -3.56 -0.03
N ALA A 174 -33.78 -3.47 -1.14
CA ALA A 174 -33.61 -4.38 -2.25
C ALA A 174 -32.40 -3.97 -3.09
N GLY A 175 -31.62 -4.96 -3.50
CA GLY A 175 -30.45 -4.71 -4.33
C GLY A 175 -29.51 -5.89 -4.38
N GLU A 176 -28.43 -5.67 -5.11
CA GLU A 176 -27.36 -6.63 -5.26
C GLU A 176 -26.00 -5.97 -5.37
N GLY A 177 -24.96 -6.73 -5.06
CA GLY A 177 -23.60 -6.28 -5.20
C GLY A 177 -22.63 -7.42 -5.32
N THR A 178 -21.52 -7.18 -5.99
CA THR A 178 -20.43 -8.14 -6.10
C THR A 178 -19.14 -7.51 -5.60
N LYS A 179 -18.49 -8.21 -4.66
CA LYS A 179 -17.17 -7.87 -4.14
C LYS A 179 -16.17 -8.88 -4.66
N THR A 180 -15.07 -8.43 -5.25
CA THR A 180 -13.93 -9.28 -5.60
C THR A 180 -12.70 -8.83 -4.81
N THR A 181 -11.99 -9.79 -4.22
CA THR A 181 -10.70 -9.54 -3.55
C THR A 181 -9.64 -10.41 -4.22
N ARG A 182 -8.50 -9.81 -4.54
CA ARG A 182 -7.36 -10.49 -5.16
C ARG A 182 -6.11 -10.34 -4.30
N THR A 183 -5.45 -11.46 -4.02
CA THR A 183 -4.17 -11.49 -3.31
C THR A 183 -3.07 -11.95 -4.26
N LEU A 184 -1.84 -11.47 -4.01
CA LEU A 184 -0.65 -11.89 -4.71
C LEU A 184 0.19 -12.80 -3.84
N GLU A 185 0.63 -13.91 -4.41
CA GLU A 185 1.58 -14.84 -3.82
C GLU A 185 2.80 -14.97 -4.73
N ILE A 186 3.98 -15.14 -4.13
CA ILE A 186 5.22 -15.37 -4.88
C ILE A 186 5.28 -16.84 -5.28
N ALA A 187 5.30 -17.12 -6.59
CA ALA A 187 5.43 -18.47 -7.10
C ALA A 187 6.85 -19.03 -6.90
N LYS A 188 6.97 -20.35 -7.00
CA LYS A 188 8.27 -21.02 -7.07
C LYS A 188 8.89 -20.95 -8.47
N THR A 189 8.05 -20.78 -9.49
CA THR A 189 8.45 -20.62 -10.90
C THR A 189 8.98 -19.21 -11.15
N ARG A 190 9.74 -19.06 -12.24
CA ARG A 190 10.35 -17.79 -12.64
C ARG A 190 10.20 -17.58 -14.13
N SER A 191 9.99 -16.33 -14.52
CA SER A 191 10.03 -15.87 -15.91
C SER A 191 10.98 -14.69 -16.00
N HIS A 192 11.90 -14.71 -16.96
CA HIS A 192 12.88 -13.64 -17.16
C HIS A 192 13.60 -13.17 -15.87
N GLY A 193 13.95 -14.14 -15.01
CA GLY A 193 14.69 -13.94 -13.76
C GLY A 193 13.82 -13.62 -12.53
N TYR A 194 12.62 -13.07 -12.71
CA TYR A 194 11.71 -12.74 -11.60
C TYR A 194 10.78 -13.93 -11.30
N ALA A 195 10.41 -14.07 -10.04
CA ALA A 195 9.40 -15.05 -9.63
C ALA A 195 8.05 -14.72 -10.25
N ASP A 196 7.33 -15.71 -10.76
CA ASP A 196 5.96 -15.47 -11.21
C ASP A 196 5.07 -15.07 -10.02
N LEU A 197 3.97 -14.38 -10.28
CA LEU A 197 2.99 -14.01 -9.26
C LEU A 197 1.73 -14.85 -9.41
N ILE A 198 1.32 -15.53 -8.35
CA ILE A 198 0.03 -16.22 -8.32
C ILE A 198 -1.01 -15.23 -7.78
N VAL A 199 -1.98 -14.92 -8.62
CA VAL A 199 -3.17 -14.16 -8.25
C VAL A 199 -4.24 -15.13 -7.78
N ARG A 200 -4.70 -14.95 -6.55
CA ARG A 200 -5.88 -15.65 -6.02
C ARG A 200 -7.04 -14.68 -5.92
N SER A 201 -8.11 -14.95 -6.68
CA SER A 201 -9.33 -14.15 -6.72
C SER A 201 -10.46 -14.85 -5.96
N VAL A 202 -11.15 -14.13 -5.09
CA VAL A 202 -12.38 -14.57 -4.42
C VAL A 202 -13.45 -13.52 -4.64
N SER A 203 -14.60 -13.95 -5.15
CA SER A 203 -15.77 -13.10 -5.37
C SER A 203 -16.92 -13.52 -4.46
N VAL A 204 -17.60 -12.53 -3.89
CA VAL A 204 -18.80 -12.71 -3.08
C VAL A 204 -19.89 -11.86 -3.70
N SER A 205 -20.99 -12.49 -4.09
CA SER A 205 -22.19 -11.80 -4.56
C SER A 205 -23.22 -11.79 -3.45
N THR A 206 -23.79 -10.63 -3.19
CA THR A 206 -24.84 -10.41 -2.19
C THR A 206 -26.10 -9.97 -2.91
N ARG A 207 -27.24 -10.53 -2.50
CA ARG A 207 -28.56 -10.05 -2.89
C ARG A 207 -29.39 -9.82 -1.64
N SER A 208 -30.14 -8.73 -1.63
CA SER A 208 -31.01 -8.36 -0.52
C SER A 208 -32.42 -8.09 -1.03
N GLU A 209 -33.41 -8.44 -0.21
CA GLU A 209 -34.82 -8.22 -0.48
C GLU A 209 -35.58 -7.89 0.81
N GLN A 210 -36.67 -7.14 0.67
CA GLN A 210 -37.57 -6.84 1.77
C GLN A 210 -38.52 -8.02 2.00
N VAL A 211 -38.54 -8.57 3.22
CA VAL A 211 -39.46 -9.63 3.64
C VAL A 211 -40.20 -9.15 4.89
N GLY A 212 -41.46 -8.74 4.71
CA GLY A 212 -42.21 -8.03 5.74
C GLY A 212 -41.52 -6.71 6.07
N ASP A 213 -41.23 -6.46 7.36
CA ASP A 213 -40.52 -5.26 7.83
C ASP A 213 -39.00 -5.45 7.94
N GLN A 214 -38.46 -6.58 7.47
CA GLN A 214 -37.03 -6.89 7.56
C GLN A 214 -36.34 -6.95 6.20
N CYS A 215 -35.09 -6.47 6.17
CA CYS A 215 -34.17 -6.74 5.06
C CYS A 215 -33.47 -8.07 5.26
N GLN A 216 -33.68 -8.98 4.32
CA GLN A 216 -33.00 -10.27 4.31
C GLN A 216 -31.95 -10.28 3.21
N SER A 217 -30.69 -10.45 3.59
CA SER A 217 -29.57 -10.55 2.66
C SER A 217 -29.02 -11.97 2.60
N LYS A 218 -28.71 -12.42 1.39
CA LYS A 218 -28.04 -13.70 1.12
C LYS A 218 -26.75 -13.41 0.36
N SER A 219 -25.65 -14.04 0.78
CA SER A 219 -24.36 -13.95 0.10
C SER A 219 -23.91 -15.32 -0.38
N VAL A 220 -23.39 -15.36 -1.59
CA VAL A 220 -22.79 -16.56 -2.19
C VAL A 220 -21.33 -16.27 -2.48
N THR A 221 -20.44 -17.11 -1.93
CA THR A 221 -19.00 -17.02 -2.21
C THR A 221 -18.65 -17.95 -3.37
N ALA A 222 -18.09 -17.39 -4.43
CA ALA A 222 -17.61 -18.16 -5.57
C ALA A 222 -16.37 -18.99 -5.19
N LYS A 223 -16.13 -20.08 -5.93
CA LYS A 223 -14.88 -20.83 -5.81
C LYS A 223 -13.70 -19.92 -6.17
N PRO A 224 -12.57 -19.98 -5.43
CA PRO A 224 -11.40 -19.18 -5.76
C PRO A 224 -10.89 -19.48 -7.16
N VAL A 225 -10.49 -18.44 -7.89
CA VAL A 225 -9.85 -18.54 -9.21
C VAL A 225 -8.38 -18.20 -9.05
N LEU A 226 -7.50 -18.99 -9.67
CA LEU A 226 -6.06 -18.77 -9.69
C LEU A 226 -5.60 -18.39 -11.09
N VAL A 227 -4.77 -17.35 -11.18
CA VAL A 227 -4.10 -16.94 -12.41
C VAL A 227 -2.63 -16.68 -12.10
N THR A 228 -1.74 -17.12 -12.97
CA THR A 228 -0.31 -16.83 -12.84
C THR A 228 0.06 -15.67 -13.77
N LEU A 229 0.69 -14.63 -13.22
CA LEU A 229 1.30 -13.54 -13.97
C LEU A 229 2.77 -13.88 -14.17
N HIS A 230 3.16 -14.02 -15.43
CA HIS A 230 4.54 -14.20 -15.83
C HIS A 230 5.19 -12.84 -16.05
N TYR A 231 6.40 -12.66 -15.53
CA TYR A 231 7.20 -11.46 -15.79
C TYR A 231 7.71 -11.52 -17.24
N ASP A 232 7.50 -10.46 -18.03
CA ASP A 232 7.87 -10.41 -19.45
C ASP A 232 9.32 -9.92 -19.71
N GLY A 233 10.08 -9.66 -18.65
CA GLY A 233 11.41 -9.04 -18.69
C GLY A 233 11.39 -7.56 -18.29
N GLN A 234 10.24 -6.91 -18.39
CA GLN A 234 10.02 -5.51 -18.01
C GLN A 234 8.97 -5.37 -16.90
N ARG A 235 7.84 -6.07 -16.98
CA ARG A 235 6.70 -5.96 -16.05
C ARG A 235 5.85 -7.23 -16.04
N TYR A 236 4.95 -7.31 -15.07
CA TYR A 236 3.85 -8.27 -15.07
C TYR A 236 2.69 -7.68 -15.85
N VAL A 237 2.37 -8.28 -17.00
CA VAL A 237 1.23 -7.87 -17.82
C VAL A 237 -0.05 -8.40 -17.18
N LEU A 238 -1.03 -7.52 -16.98
CA LEU A 238 -2.31 -7.86 -16.39
C LEU A 238 -3.28 -8.41 -17.46
N PRO A 239 -3.98 -9.52 -17.19
CA PRO A 239 -5.09 -9.96 -18.01
C PRO A 239 -6.26 -8.97 -17.96
N ASN A 240 -7.15 -9.07 -18.95
CA ASN A 240 -8.38 -8.28 -18.97
C ASN A 240 -9.18 -8.45 -17.67
N GLY A 241 -9.65 -7.33 -17.09
CA GLY A 241 -10.39 -7.32 -15.83
C GLY A 241 -9.53 -7.43 -14.55
N TYR A 242 -8.20 -7.40 -14.66
CA TYR A 242 -7.28 -7.35 -13.53
C TYR A 242 -6.62 -5.98 -13.33
N SER A 243 -6.89 -5.01 -14.21
CA SER A 243 -6.49 -3.62 -14.03
C SER A 243 -7.62 -2.80 -13.42
N GLY A 244 -7.27 -1.82 -12.60
CA GLY A 244 -8.13 -0.69 -12.25
C GLY A 244 -8.55 0.12 -13.47
N ILE A 245 -9.70 0.81 -13.36
CA ILE A 245 -10.28 1.64 -14.43
C ILE A 245 -9.57 2.97 -14.63
#